data_AF-A0A0D6LI09-F1
#
_entry.id   AF-A0A0D6LI09-F1
#
_cell.length_a   1.000
_cell.length_b   1.000
_cell.length_c   1.000
_cell.angle_alpha   90.00
_cell.angle_beta   90.00
_cell.angle_gamma   90.00
#
_symmetry.space_group_name_H-M   'P 1'
#
loop_
_entity.id
_entity.type
_entity.pdbx_description
1 polymer ?
#
loop_
_entity_poly.entity_id
_entity_poly.type
_entity_poly.pdbx_seq_one_letter_code
_entity_poly.pdbx_strand_id
1 'polypeptide(L)'
;MSLLHGAILKAACAQRLVLSTCVFRASTSESYPGQDFVPLLVDFKQSAAAVGKIPTNYLRRELGQTDADILASRVIDRSLRPLFPPGWTNETQQVPTEKLEEAIDVGLDAVGEILTAMDELRAQAGKEKAEFSLSKFPQDLEDEVRALCEERLYYILSDPTHDKVSRDNAIKEVGCDVVESIKDCDPSMVQAIFRHLTKKALRSKRPHKVLTDISGIEDYAGDMDFKIAGSSQGFTAMQLDVKIPGLTRQQLTEAFTSGKAGIDHVLDKMAVMIDRPREGFKPTVPVIESMRLDAYKRQALFRAGGMHAKTIEAETGVKVVE
;
A
#
# COMPACT_ATOMS: atom_id res chain seq x y z
N MET A 1 29.06 -14.17 -14.99
CA MET A 1 27.86 -14.43 -14.16
C MET A 1 28.04 -13.69 -12.85
N SER A 2 27.29 -12.62 -12.62
CA SER A 2 27.34 -11.86 -11.37
C SER A 2 26.72 -12.68 -10.24
N LEU A 3 27.41 -12.77 -9.10
CA LEU A 3 26.90 -13.47 -7.92
C LEU A 3 25.73 -12.69 -7.32
N LEU A 4 24.53 -13.27 -7.40
CA LEU A 4 23.34 -12.75 -6.74
C LEU A 4 23.56 -12.75 -5.22
N HIS A 5 23.53 -11.56 -4.61
CA HIS A 5 23.67 -11.44 -3.17
C HIS A 5 22.32 -11.73 -2.53
N GLY A 6 22.16 -12.98 -2.08
CA GLY A 6 20.95 -13.45 -1.42
C GLY A 6 21.17 -13.97 0.00
N ALA A 7 20.12 -13.88 0.80
CA ALA A 7 19.96 -14.54 2.09
C ALA A 7 18.68 -15.38 2.07
N ILE A 8 18.76 -16.61 2.58
CA ILE A 8 17.64 -17.55 2.66
C ILE A 8 17.34 -17.76 4.13
N LEU A 9 16.15 -17.37 4.57
CA LEU A 9 15.66 -17.56 5.93
C LEU A 9 14.49 -18.55 5.92
N LYS A 10 14.64 -19.65 6.66
CA LYS A 10 13.56 -20.61 6.88
C LYS A 10 12.89 -20.30 8.22
N ALA A 11 11.75 -19.62 8.17
CA ALA A 11 10.96 -19.30 9.36
C ALA A 11 9.96 -20.44 9.66
N ALA A 12 9.86 -20.83 10.92
CA ALA A 12 8.88 -21.81 11.39
C ALA A 12 8.16 -21.27 12.62
N CYS A 13 6.82 -21.25 12.57
CA CYS A 13 5.98 -20.84 13.69
C CYS A 13 4.92 -21.93 13.92
N ALA A 14 5.07 -22.67 15.02
CA ALA A 14 4.32 -23.89 15.31
C ALA A 14 4.34 -24.87 14.11
N GLN A 15 3.19 -25.16 13.51
CA GLN A 15 3.07 -26.07 12.36
C GLN A 15 3.17 -25.37 10.98
N ARG A 16 3.39 -24.05 10.95
CA ARG A 16 3.54 -23.28 9.70
C ARG A 16 5.00 -23.04 9.38
N LEU A 17 5.37 -23.25 8.13
CA LEU A 17 6.74 -23.13 7.64
C LEU A 17 6.76 -22.24 6.40
N VAL A 18 7.58 -21.19 6.43
CA VAL A 18 7.72 -20.22 5.35
C VAL A 18 9.20 -20.15 4.96
N LEU A 19 9.47 -20.23 3.66
CA LEU A 19 10.79 -19.97 3.10
C LEU A 19 10.80 -18.54 2.58
N SER A 20 11.58 -17.67 3.23
CA SER A 20 11.81 -16.30 2.77
C SER A 20 13.18 -16.21 2.11
N THR A 21 13.23 -15.63 0.91
CA THR A 21 14.47 -15.41 0.17
C THR A 21 14.58 -13.95 -0.18
N CYS A 22 15.55 -13.25 0.41
CA CYS A 22 15.92 -11.91 -0.03
C CYS A 22 17.03 -12.03 -1.06
N VAL A 23 16.84 -11.45 -2.25
CA VAL A 23 17.88 -11.30 -3.27
C VAL A 23 17.93 -9.84 -3.65
N PHE A 24 19.13 -9.28 -3.80
CA PHE A 24 19.32 -7.96 -4.39
C PHE A 24 20.43 -7.96 -5.44
N ARG A 25 20.31 -7.05 -6.41
CA ARG A 25 21.39 -6.77 -7.37
C ARG A 25 22.45 -5.93 -6.66
N ALA A 26 23.65 -6.48 -6.46
CA ALA A 26 24.79 -5.70 -5.99
C ALA A 26 25.12 -4.60 -7.00
N SER A 27 25.52 -3.43 -6.51
CA SER A 27 25.69 -2.21 -7.33
C SER A 27 26.81 -2.37 -8.35
N THR A 28 26.44 -2.74 -9.58
CA THR A 28 27.22 -2.41 -10.78
C THR A 28 27.15 -0.89 -10.99
N SER A 29 28.18 -0.29 -11.58
CA SER A 29 28.31 1.16 -11.84
C SER A 29 27.24 1.77 -12.79
N GLU A 30 26.22 0.97 -13.14
CA GLU A 30 25.06 1.29 -13.95
C GLU A 30 23.81 1.33 -13.06
N SER A 31 23.72 2.31 -12.14
CA SER A 31 22.41 2.74 -11.65
C SER A 31 21.77 3.57 -12.77
N TYR A 32 20.52 3.28 -13.13
CA TYR A 32 19.84 4.06 -14.17
C TYR A 32 19.75 5.53 -13.74
N PRO A 33 20.27 6.49 -14.56
CA PRO A 33 20.13 7.91 -14.28
C PRO A 33 18.64 8.28 -14.18
N GLY A 34 18.27 9.10 -13.19
CA GLY A 34 16.89 9.56 -13.00
C GLY A 34 15.92 8.58 -12.30
N GLN A 35 16.39 7.44 -11.78
CA GLN A 35 15.51 6.48 -11.09
C GLN A 35 15.10 6.95 -9.67
N ASP A 36 13.97 7.67 -9.60
CA ASP A 36 13.43 8.33 -8.40
C ASP A 36 12.50 7.43 -7.54
N PHE A 37 12.66 6.11 -7.62
CA PHE A 37 11.85 5.14 -6.86
C PHE A 37 12.64 3.90 -6.44
N VAL A 38 12.28 3.31 -5.29
CA VAL A 38 12.85 2.05 -4.77
C VAL A 38 12.30 0.87 -5.58
N PRO A 39 13.10 0.10 -6.34
CA PRO A 39 12.63 -1.07 -7.08
C PRO A 39 12.56 -2.33 -6.19
N LEU A 40 11.72 -2.25 -5.16
CA LEU A 40 11.31 -3.39 -4.34
C LEU A 40 10.13 -4.10 -5.01
N LEU A 41 10.25 -5.41 -5.21
CA LEU A 41 9.22 -6.33 -5.69
C LEU A 41 8.94 -7.35 -4.58
N VAL A 42 7.70 -7.59 -4.20
CA VAL A 42 7.39 -8.63 -3.21
C VAL A 42 6.52 -9.70 -3.85
N ASP A 43 6.87 -10.97 -3.63
CA ASP A 43 6.17 -12.13 -4.17
C ASP A 43 5.91 -13.16 -3.06
N PHE A 44 4.82 -12.95 -2.32
CA PHE A 44 4.24 -13.99 -1.47
C PHE A 44 3.55 -15.01 -2.37
N LYS A 45 3.81 -16.31 -2.15
CA LYS A 45 3.05 -17.39 -2.80
C LYS A 45 2.75 -18.53 -1.84
N GLN A 46 1.47 -18.78 -1.57
CA GLN A 46 1.06 -19.94 -0.79
C GLN A 46 1.05 -21.21 -1.66
N SER A 47 1.84 -22.21 -1.29
CA SER A 47 1.74 -23.52 -1.94
C SER A 47 0.54 -24.33 -1.44
N ALA A 48 -0.19 -24.96 -2.36
CA ALA A 48 -1.30 -25.87 -2.04
C ALA A 48 -0.82 -27.10 -1.26
N ALA A 49 0.42 -27.54 -1.48
CA ALA A 49 1.05 -28.63 -0.75
C ALA A 49 1.23 -28.30 0.75
N ALA A 50 1.41 -27.02 1.12
CA ALA A 50 1.50 -26.59 2.52
C ALA A 50 0.18 -26.75 3.29
N VAL A 51 -0.94 -26.97 2.59
CA VAL A 51 -2.27 -27.26 3.16
C VAL A 51 -2.72 -28.69 2.82
N GLY A 52 -1.82 -29.53 2.29
CA GLY A 52 -2.13 -30.92 1.90
C GLY A 52 -3.14 -31.05 0.75
N LYS A 53 -3.31 -30.02 -0.09
CA LYS A 53 -4.26 -30.00 -1.20
C LYS A 53 -3.55 -30.06 -2.55
N ILE A 54 -4.15 -30.78 -3.50
CA ILE A 54 -3.76 -30.76 -4.91
C ILE A 54 -4.59 -29.65 -5.61
N PRO A 55 -4.00 -28.76 -6.43
CA PRO A 55 -4.74 -27.76 -7.18
C PRO A 55 -5.82 -28.40 -8.07
N THR A 56 -7.04 -27.86 -8.02
CA THR A 56 -8.23 -28.44 -8.65
C THR A 56 -8.42 -28.06 -10.13
N ASN A 57 -7.54 -27.21 -10.68
CA ASN A 57 -7.57 -26.84 -12.09
C ASN A 57 -7.09 -27.99 -13.00
N TYR A 58 -7.39 -27.86 -14.30
CA TYR A 58 -7.06 -28.87 -15.33
C TYR A 58 -5.58 -29.29 -15.32
N LEU A 59 -4.66 -28.35 -15.09
CA LEU A 59 -3.22 -28.59 -15.09
C LEU A 59 -2.68 -29.14 -13.77
N ARG A 60 -3.51 -29.21 -12.72
CA ARG A 60 -3.15 -29.59 -11.33
C ARG A 60 -1.90 -28.87 -10.79
N ARG A 61 -1.74 -27.60 -11.16
CA ARG A 61 -0.61 -26.73 -10.78
C ARG A 61 -1.11 -25.41 -10.22
N GLU A 62 -0.31 -24.76 -9.39
CA GLU A 62 -0.60 -23.41 -8.91
C GLU A 62 -0.47 -22.43 -10.08
N LEU A 63 -1.59 -21.86 -10.52
CA LEU A 63 -1.67 -20.93 -11.65
C LEU A 63 -1.81 -19.49 -11.14
N GLY A 64 -0.91 -18.62 -11.59
CA GLY A 64 -0.88 -17.21 -11.20
C GLY A 64 -0.54 -16.98 -9.72
N GLN A 65 -0.72 -15.74 -9.29
CA GLN A 65 -0.92 -15.34 -7.90
C GLN A 65 -2.42 -15.22 -7.65
N THR A 66 -2.90 -15.58 -6.47
CA THR A 66 -4.28 -15.30 -6.05
C THR A 66 -4.41 -13.88 -5.49
N ASP A 67 -5.62 -13.35 -5.38
CA ASP A 67 -5.85 -12.06 -4.73
C ASP A 67 -5.29 -12.03 -3.29
N ALA A 68 -5.34 -13.16 -2.58
CA ALA A 68 -4.75 -13.30 -1.24
C ALA A 68 -3.22 -13.21 -1.26
N ASP A 69 -2.57 -13.83 -2.26
CA ASP A 69 -1.11 -13.73 -2.46
C ASP A 69 -0.68 -12.30 -2.82
N ILE A 70 -1.44 -11.62 -3.68
CA ILE A 70 -1.20 -10.22 -4.08
C ILE A 70 -1.39 -9.29 -2.88
N LEU A 71 -2.46 -9.46 -2.09
CA LEU A 71 -2.71 -8.67 -0.90
C LEU A 71 -1.62 -8.86 0.16
N ALA A 72 -1.24 -10.11 0.44
CA ALA A 72 -0.09 -10.41 1.29
C ALA A 72 1.16 -9.69 0.77
N SER A 73 1.48 -9.82 -0.53
CA SER A 73 2.65 -9.16 -1.11
C SER A 73 2.67 -7.64 -0.89
N ARG A 74 1.52 -6.97 -1.00
CA ARG A 74 1.42 -5.51 -0.82
C ARG A 74 1.60 -5.06 0.63
N VAL A 75 1.12 -5.83 1.61
CA VAL A 75 1.33 -5.59 3.05
C VAL A 75 2.82 -5.60 3.40
N ILE A 76 3.55 -6.54 2.82
CA ILE A 76 4.97 -6.76 3.05
C ILE A 76 5.79 -5.60 2.50
N ASP A 77 5.52 -5.25 1.24
CA ASP A 77 6.20 -4.18 0.53
C ASP A 77 6.12 -2.87 1.32
N ARG A 78 4.91 -2.53 1.79
CA ARG A 78 4.64 -1.36 2.64
C ARG A 78 5.42 -1.36 3.94
N SER A 79 5.53 -2.51 4.61
CA SER A 79 6.27 -2.64 5.87
C SER A 79 7.78 -2.48 5.70
N LEU A 80 8.33 -2.88 4.54
CA LEU A 80 9.77 -2.91 4.29
C LEU A 80 10.30 -1.67 3.56
N ARG A 81 9.52 -1.12 2.62
CA ARG A 81 9.92 0.01 1.76
C ARG A 81 10.42 1.25 2.53
N PRO A 82 9.86 1.65 3.69
CA PRO A 82 10.38 2.76 4.51
C PRO A 82 11.72 2.49 5.19
N LEU A 83 12.13 1.22 5.32
CA LEU A 83 13.38 0.82 6.00
C LEU A 83 14.61 0.90 5.08
N PHE A 84 14.42 1.10 3.77
CA PHE A 84 15.52 1.29 2.83
C PHE A 84 16.11 2.71 2.95
N PRO A 85 17.43 2.87 2.80
CA PRO A 85 18.06 4.19 2.76
C PRO A 85 17.43 5.10 1.67
N PRO A 86 17.33 6.43 1.91
CA PRO A 86 16.95 7.38 0.87
C PRO A 86 17.87 7.21 -0.36
N GLY A 87 17.30 7.23 -1.58
CA GLY A 87 18.08 7.04 -2.81
C GLY A 87 18.49 5.59 -3.12
N TRP A 88 17.93 4.59 -2.44
CA TRP A 88 18.17 3.18 -2.77
C TRP A 88 17.55 2.78 -4.13
N THR A 89 18.40 2.49 -5.12
CA THR A 89 18.00 2.11 -6.50
C THR A 89 18.21 0.63 -6.84
N ASN A 90 18.67 -0.21 -5.91
CA ASN A 90 18.96 -1.63 -6.20
C ASN A 90 17.68 -2.49 -6.16
N GLU A 91 17.46 -3.30 -7.21
CA GLU A 91 16.36 -4.27 -7.28
C GLU A 91 16.41 -5.25 -6.10
N THR A 92 15.28 -5.42 -5.38
CA THR A 92 15.19 -6.20 -4.12
C THR A 92 13.87 -6.99 -4.01
N GLN A 93 13.86 -8.17 -3.35
CA GLN A 93 12.64 -9.01 -3.18
C GLN A 93 12.45 -9.66 -1.79
N GLN A 94 11.23 -9.71 -1.18
CA GLN A 94 10.92 -10.23 0.21
C GLN A 94 9.46 -10.72 0.47
N VAL A 95 9.10 -11.24 1.70
CA VAL A 95 7.77 -11.84 2.14
C VAL A 95 7.49 -11.97 3.72
N PRO A 96 6.52 -11.31 4.46
CA PRO A 96 5.55 -11.92 5.48
C PRO A 96 4.11 -11.25 5.83
N THR A 97 3.47 -11.33 7.04
CA THR A 97 1.99 -10.96 7.31
C THR A 97 1.60 -10.48 8.77
N GLU A 98 0.33 -10.07 9.07
CA GLU A 98 -0.16 -9.08 10.10
C GLU A 98 -1.10 -9.52 11.29
N LYS A 99 -1.31 -8.63 12.30
CA LYS A 99 -2.61 -7.92 12.61
C LYS A 99 -2.45 -6.68 13.55
N LEU A 100 -3.53 -5.97 13.90
CA LEU A 100 -3.62 -4.52 13.60
C LEU A 100 -3.78 -3.43 14.72
N GLU A 101 -4.17 -3.68 15.98
CA GLU A 101 -4.45 -2.57 16.97
C GLU A 101 -3.85 -2.75 18.38
N GLU A 102 -4.51 -3.47 19.30
CA GLU A 102 -3.83 -4.07 20.48
C GLU A 102 -2.69 -5.01 20.02
N ALA A 103 -2.82 -5.51 18.80
CA ALA A 103 -1.81 -6.19 18.01
C ALA A 103 -0.82 -5.27 17.25
N ILE A 104 -0.91 -3.93 17.35
CA ILE A 104 0.26 -3.06 17.10
C ILE A 104 1.14 -3.04 18.35
N ASP A 105 0.60 -2.83 19.55
CA ASP A 105 1.41 -2.84 20.77
C ASP A 105 1.97 -4.27 21.02
N VAL A 106 1.11 -5.30 21.11
CA VAL A 106 1.53 -6.72 21.22
C VAL A 106 2.29 -7.20 19.98
N GLY A 107 2.01 -6.62 18.80
CA GLY A 107 2.74 -6.96 17.57
C GLY A 107 4.14 -6.38 17.55
N LEU A 108 4.35 -5.15 18.03
CA LEU A 108 5.66 -4.54 18.20
C LEU A 108 6.48 -5.29 19.25
N ASP A 109 5.86 -5.66 20.37
CA ASP A 109 6.52 -6.46 21.42
C ASP A 109 6.93 -7.85 20.90
N ALA A 110 6.02 -8.56 20.22
CA ALA A 110 6.32 -9.88 19.63
C ALA A 110 7.29 -9.81 18.44
N VAL A 111 7.23 -8.73 17.63
CA VAL A 111 8.24 -8.44 16.60
C VAL A 111 9.58 -8.09 17.25
N GLY A 112 9.60 -7.51 18.45
CA GLY A 112 10.81 -7.28 19.24
C GLY A 112 11.59 -8.57 19.49
N GLU A 113 10.92 -9.64 19.94
CA GLU A 113 11.54 -10.97 20.10
C GLU A 113 12.09 -11.51 18.76
N ILE A 114 11.33 -11.36 17.67
CA ILE A 114 11.74 -11.79 16.32
C ILE A 114 12.95 -10.98 15.83
N LEU A 115 12.96 -9.66 16.06
CA LEU A 115 14.07 -8.77 15.71
C LEU A 115 15.33 -9.12 16.49
N THR A 116 15.22 -9.42 17.79
CA THR A 116 16.35 -9.92 18.60
C THR A 116 16.91 -11.21 18.00
N ALA A 117 16.07 -12.20 17.69
CA ALA A 117 16.50 -13.45 17.07
C ALA A 117 17.09 -13.25 15.65
N MET A 118 16.58 -12.30 14.88
CA MET A 118 17.13 -11.93 13.57
C MET A 118 18.49 -11.23 13.68
N ASP A 119 18.69 -10.38 14.68
CA ASP A 119 19.95 -9.71 14.95
C ASP A 119 21.02 -10.67 15.49
N GLU A 120 20.64 -11.62 16.34
CA GLU A 120 21.51 -12.74 16.78
C GLU A 120 21.92 -13.63 15.60
N LEU A 121 20.98 -14.02 14.74
CA LEU A 121 21.28 -14.81 13.55
C LEU A 121 22.15 -14.03 12.54
N ARG A 122 21.93 -12.72 12.39
CA ARG A 122 22.80 -11.83 11.60
C ARG A 122 24.21 -11.77 12.19
N ALA A 123 24.36 -11.74 13.51
CA ALA A 123 25.66 -11.74 14.16
C ALA A 123 26.43 -13.06 13.95
N GLN A 124 25.72 -14.20 13.86
CA GLN A 124 26.33 -15.52 13.68
C GLN A 124 26.62 -15.88 12.21
N ALA A 125 25.73 -15.52 11.28
CA ALA A 125 25.74 -16.00 9.90
C ALA A 125 25.44 -14.91 8.84
N GLY A 126 25.43 -13.64 9.25
CA GLY A 126 25.25 -12.50 8.34
C GLY A 126 26.42 -12.33 7.38
N LYS A 127 26.11 -11.85 6.17
CA LYS A 127 27.12 -11.36 5.23
C LYS A 127 27.54 -9.94 5.60
N GLU A 128 28.75 -9.56 5.19
CA GLU A 128 29.22 -8.18 5.30
C GLU A 128 28.24 -7.22 4.60
N LYS A 129 28.00 -6.04 5.20
CA LYS A 129 27.10 -5.03 4.61
C LYS A 129 27.78 -4.48 3.35
N ALA A 130 27.04 -4.47 2.24
CA ALA A 130 27.52 -3.82 1.03
C ALA A 130 27.77 -2.33 1.28
N GLU A 131 28.89 -1.80 0.78
CA GLU A 131 29.12 -0.36 0.75
C GLU A 131 28.07 0.30 -0.16
N PHE A 132 27.43 1.35 0.35
CA PHE A 132 26.40 2.10 -0.36
C PHE A 132 26.72 3.58 -0.29
N SER A 133 26.98 4.19 -1.45
CA SER A 133 27.05 5.63 -1.60
C SER A 133 25.67 6.17 -2.02
N LEU A 134 25.22 7.23 -1.36
CA LEU A 134 24.03 7.95 -1.78
C LEU A 134 24.27 8.56 -3.16
N SER A 135 23.39 8.25 -4.12
CA SER A 135 23.32 8.99 -5.38
C SER A 135 22.90 10.44 -5.09
N LYS A 136 23.88 11.34 -5.10
CA LYS A 136 23.63 12.78 -5.01
C LYS A 136 23.38 13.32 -6.41
N PHE A 137 22.39 14.21 -6.54
CA PHE A 137 22.24 15.00 -7.75
C PHE A 137 23.48 15.89 -7.96
N PRO A 138 23.82 16.29 -9.21
CA PRO A 138 24.83 17.30 -9.45
C PRO A 138 24.44 18.60 -8.71
N GLN A 139 25.31 19.08 -7.83
CA GLN A 139 24.96 20.18 -6.92
C GLN A 139 24.58 21.46 -7.67
N ASP A 140 25.33 21.76 -8.74
CA ASP A 140 25.12 22.93 -9.59
C ASP A 140 23.71 22.92 -10.22
N LEU A 141 23.24 21.75 -10.66
CA LEU A 141 21.90 21.55 -11.22
C LEU A 141 20.81 21.59 -10.13
N GLU A 142 21.06 21.08 -8.92
CA GLU A 142 20.12 21.24 -7.80
C GLU A 142 19.93 22.71 -7.45
N ASP A 143 21.01 23.49 -7.44
CA ASP A 143 20.99 24.91 -7.09
C ASP A 143 20.34 25.76 -8.21
N GLU A 144 20.54 25.42 -9.49
CA GLU A 144 19.85 26.05 -10.63
C GLU A 144 18.34 25.76 -10.62
N VAL A 145 17.93 24.50 -10.47
CA VAL A 145 16.49 24.14 -10.36
C VAL A 145 15.85 24.84 -9.16
N ARG A 146 16.55 24.92 -8.02
CA ARG A 146 16.06 25.60 -6.82
C ARG A 146 15.79 27.09 -7.07
N ALA A 147 16.70 27.78 -7.75
CA ALA A 147 16.54 29.20 -8.09
C ALA A 147 15.29 29.46 -8.96
N LEU A 148 14.90 28.53 -9.83
CA LEU A 148 13.72 28.65 -10.69
C LEU A 148 12.40 28.32 -9.97
N CYS A 149 12.40 27.44 -8.97
CA CYS A 149 11.16 26.94 -8.36
C CYS A 149 10.86 27.42 -6.93
N GLU A 150 11.87 27.74 -6.11
CA GLU A 150 11.69 27.85 -4.65
C GLU A 150 10.71 28.95 -4.24
N GLU A 151 10.82 30.16 -4.80
CA GLU A 151 9.90 31.27 -4.53
C GLU A 151 8.48 30.98 -5.05
N ARG A 152 8.37 30.41 -6.26
CA ARG A 152 7.07 30.05 -6.87
C ARG A 152 6.33 29.02 -6.03
N LEU A 153 7.03 27.97 -5.59
CA LEU A 153 6.51 26.95 -4.69
C LEU A 153 6.11 27.55 -3.33
N TYR A 154 6.90 28.48 -2.78
CA TYR A 154 6.58 29.14 -1.52
C TYR A 154 5.22 29.86 -1.57
N TYR A 155 4.96 30.65 -2.62
CA TYR A 155 3.66 31.33 -2.76
C TYR A 155 2.51 30.35 -2.96
N ILE A 156 2.63 29.38 -3.89
CA ILE A 156 1.56 28.40 -4.17
C ILE A 156 1.22 27.57 -2.92
N LEU A 157 2.23 27.18 -2.13
CA LEU A 157 2.02 26.41 -0.91
C LEU A 157 1.48 27.26 0.26
N SER A 158 1.81 28.55 0.30
CA SER A 158 1.35 29.47 1.35
C SER A 158 -0.03 30.09 1.09
N ASP A 159 -0.52 30.06 -0.15
CA ASP A 159 -1.82 30.63 -0.52
C ASP A 159 -3.00 29.79 0.03
N PRO A 160 -3.90 30.38 0.85
CA PRO A 160 -5.09 29.70 1.36
C PRO A 160 -6.26 29.66 0.36
N THR A 161 -6.21 30.41 -0.75
CA THR A 161 -7.27 30.44 -1.77
C THR A 161 -7.23 29.25 -2.72
N HIS A 162 -6.06 28.60 -2.85
CA HIS A 162 -5.87 27.39 -3.63
C HIS A 162 -6.58 26.18 -3.01
N ASP A 163 -7.59 25.67 -3.70
CA ASP A 163 -8.16 24.34 -3.46
C ASP A 163 -7.20 23.20 -3.90
N LYS A 164 -7.61 21.96 -3.64
CA LYS A 164 -6.85 20.74 -3.94
C LYS A 164 -6.45 20.63 -5.43
N VAL A 165 -7.32 21.01 -6.36
CA VAL A 165 -7.11 20.82 -7.80
C VAL A 165 -6.26 21.95 -8.38
N SER A 166 -6.56 23.19 -8.02
CA SER A 166 -5.81 24.37 -8.45
C SER A 166 -4.37 24.37 -7.91
N ARG A 167 -4.14 23.91 -6.68
CA ARG A 167 -2.80 23.74 -6.10
C ARG A 167 -1.97 22.70 -6.86
N ASP A 168 -2.56 21.52 -7.12
CA ASP A 168 -1.91 20.46 -7.89
C ASP A 168 -1.59 20.90 -9.34
N ASN A 169 -2.43 21.74 -9.95
CA ASN A 169 -2.19 22.28 -11.27
C ASN A 169 -1.08 23.35 -11.26
N ALA A 170 -1.12 24.30 -10.33
CA ALA A 170 -0.09 25.33 -10.20
C ALA A 170 1.31 24.73 -9.95
N ILE A 171 1.43 23.70 -9.10
CA ILE A 171 2.70 22.99 -8.87
C ILE A 171 3.19 22.28 -10.15
N LYS A 172 2.28 21.69 -10.95
CA LYS A 172 2.64 21.07 -12.25
C LYS A 172 3.13 22.10 -13.26
N GLU A 173 2.48 23.27 -13.34
CA GLU A 173 2.90 24.37 -14.22
C GLU A 173 4.33 24.84 -13.88
N VAL A 174 4.65 25.04 -12.59
CA VAL A 174 6.05 25.32 -12.18
C VAL A 174 6.99 24.21 -12.62
N GLY A 175 6.59 22.94 -12.47
CA GLY A 175 7.40 21.79 -12.89
C GLY A 175 7.66 21.75 -14.40
N CYS A 176 6.66 22.07 -15.22
CA CYS A 176 6.82 22.18 -16.68
C CYS A 176 7.75 23.32 -17.05
N ASP A 177 7.55 24.52 -16.52
CA ASP A 177 8.38 25.69 -16.82
C ASP A 177 9.86 25.49 -16.46
N VAL A 178 10.13 24.82 -15.32
CA VAL A 178 11.48 24.47 -14.87
C VAL A 178 12.16 23.52 -15.85
N VAL A 179 11.44 22.50 -16.34
CA VAL A 179 11.93 21.55 -17.35
C VAL A 179 12.14 22.23 -18.71
N GLU A 180 11.28 23.17 -19.11
CA GLU A 180 11.47 23.94 -20.35
C GLU A 180 12.62 24.94 -20.29
N SER A 181 12.93 25.44 -19.10
CA SER A 181 14.02 26.41 -18.86
C SER A 181 15.40 25.77 -18.95
N ILE A 182 15.57 24.54 -18.45
CA ILE A 182 16.87 23.84 -18.41
C ILE A 182 16.96 22.84 -19.57
N LYS A 183 17.61 23.24 -20.66
CA LYS A 183 17.70 22.45 -21.91
C LYS A 183 18.96 21.58 -22.04
N ASP A 184 19.99 21.88 -21.26
CA ASP A 184 21.31 21.22 -21.35
C ASP A 184 21.41 19.93 -20.51
N CYS A 185 20.30 19.48 -19.92
CA CYS A 185 20.20 18.28 -19.08
C CYS A 185 19.03 17.39 -19.49
N ASP A 186 19.09 16.12 -19.10
CA ASP A 186 17.97 15.19 -19.30
C ASP A 186 16.72 15.65 -18.53
N PRO A 187 15.56 15.82 -19.20
CA PRO A 187 14.32 16.27 -18.56
C PRO A 187 13.87 15.40 -17.37
N SER A 188 14.17 14.09 -17.37
CA SER A 188 13.77 13.21 -16.26
C SER A 188 14.57 13.52 -14.98
N MET A 189 15.86 13.87 -15.12
CA MET A 189 16.72 14.30 -14.02
C MET A 189 16.26 15.65 -13.45
N VAL A 190 15.97 16.64 -14.31
CA VAL A 190 15.42 17.94 -13.88
C VAL A 190 14.10 17.75 -13.13
N GLN A 191 13.22 16.89 -13.65
CA GLN A 191 11.93 16.57 -13.03
C GLN A 191 12.08 15.88 -11.67
N ALA A 192 13.06 14.99 -11.50
CA ALA A 192 13.37 14.34 -10.22
C ALA A 192 13.91 15.33 -9.18
N ILE A 193 14.82 16.24 -9.58
CA ILE A 193 15.34 17.31 -8.72
C ILE A 193 14.20 18.24 -8.28
N PHE A 194 13.32 18.65 -9.20
CA PHE A 194 12.15 19.46 -8.88
C PHE A 194 11.22 18.77 -7.86
N ARG A 195 10.96 17.45 -8.01
CA ARG A 195 10.19 16.67 -7.03
C ARG A 195 10.87 16.60 -5.67
N HIS A 196 12.19 16.38 -5.65
CA HIS A 196 12.99 16.38 -4.42
C HIS A 196 12.88 17.71 -3.67
N LEU A 197 13.03 18.83 -4.38
CA LEU A 197 12.93 20.18 -3.80
C LEU A 197 11.50 20.51 -3.35
N THR A 198 10.48 20.13 -4.13
CA THR A 198 9.07 20.29 -3.74
C THR A 198 8.76 19.52 -2.44
N LYS A 199 9.26 18.29 -2.32
CA LYS A 199 9.15 17.48 -1.09
C LYS A 199 9.88 18.11 0.10
N LYS A 200 11.06 18.69 -0.13
CA LYS A 200 11.86 19.40 0.88
C LYS A 200 11.17 20.68 1.37
N ALA A 201 10.49 21.42 0.48
CA ALA A 201 9.70 22.59 0.83
C ALA A 201 8.47 22.24 1.70
N LEU A 202 7.77 21.15 1.36
CA LEU A 202 6.63 20.64 2.13
C LEU A 202 7.06 20.12 3.52
N ARG A 203 8.20 19.42 3.62
CA ARG A 203 8.80 18.90 4.87
C ARG A 203 9.57 19.96 5.68
N SER A 204 9.08 21.19 5.74
CA SER A 204 9.74 22.29 6.46
C SER A 204 10.00 21.94 7.95
N LYS A 205 11.01 22.55 8.58
CA LYS A 205 11.43 22.35 10.00
C LYS A 205 10.39 22.80 11.07
N ARG A 206 9.11 22.88 10.72
CA ARG A 206 8.02 23.25 11.62
C ARG A 206 7.63 22.05 12.52
N PRO A 207 6.91 22.25 13.64
CA PRO A 207 6.29 21.15 14.37
C PRO A 207 5.39 20.32 13.45
N HIS A 208 5.17 19.05 13.81
CA HIS A 208 4.29 18.16 13.05
C HIS A 208 2.88 18.75 12.92
N LYS A 209 2.16 18.33 11.88
CA LYS A 209 0.76 18.69 11.68
C LYS A 209 0.01 17.54 11.05
N VAL A 210 -1.16 17.19 11.60
CA VAL A 210 -2.10 16.27 10.96
C VAL A 210 -2.83 17.00 9.83
N LEU A 211 -2.91 16.36 8.66
CA LEU A 211 -3.66 16.81 7.49
C LEU A 211 -4.82 15.85 7.22
N THR A 212 -5.93 16.37 6.69
CA THR A 212 -7.16 15.63 6.39
C THR A 212 -7.58 15.87 4.94
N ASP A 213 -8.11 14.84 4.26
CA ASP A 213 -8.40 14.87 2.81
C ASP A 213 -7.19 15.31 1.95
N ILE A 214 -6.03 14.70 2.23
CA ILE A 214 -4.76 15.03 1.60
C ILE A 214 -4.79 14.89 0.06
N SER A 215 -4.06 15.79 -0.60
CA SER A 215 -3.74 15.73 -2.03
C SER A 215 -2.67 14.67 -2.35
N GLY A 216 -2.47 14.38 -3.63
CA GLY A 216 -1.45 13.43 -4.07
C GLY A 216 -0.02 13.90 -3.76
N ILE A 217 0.22 15.21 -3.81
CA ILE A 217 1.53 15.79 -3.44
C ILE A 217 1.74 15.79 -1.92
N GLU A 218 0.70 15.99 -1.11
CA GLU A 218 0.77 15.88 0.34
C GLU A 218 0.97 14.43 0.81
N ASP A 219 0.38 13.44 0.15
CA ASP A 219 0.69 12.03 0.38
C ASP A 219 2.17 11.74 0.06
N TYR A 220 2.65 12.10 -1.14
CA TYR A 220 4.04 11.87 -1.55
C TYR A 220 5.08 12.54 -0.64
N ALA A 221 4.78 13.77 -0.19
CA ALA A 221 5.64 14.53 0.70
C ALA A 221 5.47 14.16 2.18
N GLY A 222 4.32 13.62 2.57
CA GLY A 222 3.99 13.26 3.96
C GLY A 222 4.97 12.28 4.59
N ASP A 223 5.00 12.29 5.91
CA ASP A 223 5.82 11.40 6.74
C ASP A 223 5.06 10.14 7.18
N MET A 224 3.74 10.16 7.04
CA MET A 224 2.79 9.08 7.31
C MET A 224 1.62 9.24 6.33
N ASP A 225 1.23 8.15 5.70
CA ASP A 225 -0.01 8.04 4.94
C ASP A 225 -1.00 7.21 5.76
N PHE A 226 -2.13 7.79 6.15
CA PHE A 226 -3.12 7.15 6.99
C PHE A 226 -4.51 7.27 6.39
N LYS A 227 -5.07 6.11 6.01
CA LYS A 227 -6.39 5.98 5.40
C LYS A 227 -7.31 5.27 6.40
N ILE A 228 -8.50 5.81 6.59
CA ILE A 228 -9.51 5.27 7.50
C ILE A 228 -10.89 5.28 6.83
N ALA A 229 -11.71 4.31 7.18
CA ALA A 229 -13.12 4.25 6.83
C ALA A 229 -13.93 3.87 8.07
N GLY A 230 -15.18 4.32 8.16
CA GLY A 230 -15.99 4.13 9.35
C GLY A 230 -17.44 4.55 9.18
N SER A 231 -18.19 4.37 10.26
CA SER A 231 -19.55 4.85 10.45
C SER A 231 -19.57 5.83 11.64
N SER A 232 -20.74 6.41 11.94
CA SER A 232 -20.93 7.23 13.14
C SER A 232 -20.57 6.50 14.43
N GLN A 233 -20.69 5.15 14.45
CA GLN A 233 -20.38 4.31 15.61
C GLN A 233 -18.89 3.94 15.76
N GLY A 234 -18.03 4.20 14.76
CA GLY A 234 -16.61 3.86 14.81
C GLY A 234 -16.00 3.45 13.48
N PHE A 235 -14.69 3.17 13.49
CA PHE A 235 -13.95 2.74 12.30
C PHE A 235 -14.30 1.30 11.90
N THR A 236 -14.31 1.04 10.60
CA THR A 236 -14.58 -0.27 9.99
C THR A 236 -13.38 -0.83 9.24
N ALA A 237 -12.47 0.03 8.77
CA ALA A 237 -11.20 -0.34 8.16
C ALA A 237 -10.18 0.78 8.32
N MET A 238 -8.89 0.42 8.36
CA MET A 238 -7.79 1.38 8.27
C MET A 238 -6.58 0.80 7.55
N GLN A 239 -5.73 1.68 7.03
CA GLN A 239 -4.43 1.37 6.44
C GLN A 239 -3.46 2.48 6.86
N LEU A 240 -2.33 2.08 7.45
CA LEU A 240 -1.29 2.98 7.96
C LEU A 240 0.04 2.65 7.29
N ASP A 241 0.53 3.56 6.45
CA ASP A 241 1.82 3.47 5.75
C ASP A 241 2.76 4.56 6.33
N VAL A 242 3.55 4.19 7.36
CA VAL A 242 4.51 5.10 8.01
C VAL A 242 5.78 5.22 7.15
N LYS A 243 6.18 6.43 6.79
CA LYS A 243 7.29 6.69 5.85
C LYS A 243 8.59 7.15 6.53
N ILE A 244 8.56 7.45 7.83
CA ILE A 244 9.74 7.79 8.65
C ILE A 244 9.72 7.07 10.01
N PRO A 245 10.87 6.73 10.60
CA PRO A 245 10.93 6.29 12.00
C PRO A 245 10.62 7.45 12.96
N GLY A 246 10.15 7.13 14.17
CA GLY A 246 9.99 8.09 15.27
C GLY A 246 8.61 8.76 15.40
N LEU A 247 7.59 8.27 14.69
CA LEU A 247 6.20 8.68 14.93
C LEU A 247 5.79 8.34 16.37
N THR A 248 5.25 9.32 17.10
CA THR A 248 4.82 9.16 18.50
C THR A 248 3.37 8.68 18.61
N ARG A 249 3.05 7.98 19.71
CA ARG A 249 1.67 7.58 20.03
C ARG A 249 0.70 8.77 20.06
N GLN A 250 1.16 9.93 20.54
CA GLN A 250 0.38 11.18 20.56
C GLN A 250 0.01 11.65 19.15
N GLN A 251 0.97 11.67 18.20
CA GLN A 251 0.71 12.03 16.81
C GLN A 251 -0.29 11.07 16.14
N LEU A 252 -0.20 9.77 16.45
CA LEU A 252 -1.15 8.79 15.95
C LEU A 252 -2.56 8.99 16.55
N THR A 253 -2.66 9.28 17.85
CA THR A 253 -3.94 9.64 18.51
C THR A 253 -4.54 10.93 17.94
N GLU A 254 -3.73 11.94 17.62
CA GLU A 254 -4.14 13.16 16.94
C GLU A 254 -4.71 12.85 15.54
N ALA A 255 -4.03 11.97 14.79
CA ALA A 255 -4.48 11.53 13.47
C ALA A 255 -5.80 10.75 13.51
N PHE A 256 -5.97 9.80 14.45
CA PHE A 256 -7.25 9.12 14.67
C PHE A 256 -8.39 10.09 15.00
N THR A 257 -8.12 11.06 15.88
CA THR A 257 -9.12 12.04 16.34
C THR A 257 -9.57 12.96 15.20
N SER A 258 -8.61 13.53 14.49
CA SER A 258 -8.85 14.38 13.31
C SER A 258 -9.56 13.61 12.21
N GLY A 259 -9.14 12.35 11.99
CA GLY A 259 -9.76 11.44 11.04
C GLY A 259 -11.21 11.10 11.36
N LYS A 260 -11.57 10.83 12.62
CA LYS A 260 -12.96 10.59 13.04
C LYS A 260 -13.83 11.82 12.76
N ALA A 261 -13.36 13.02 13.08
CA ALA A 261 -14.07 14.25 12.78
C ALA A 261 -14.27 14.47 11.27
N GLY A 262 -13.27 14.11 10.44
CA GLY A 262 -13.39 14.11 8.98
C GLY A 262 -14.44 13.13 8.45
N ILE A 263 -14.45 11.90 8.97
CA ILE A 263 -15.48 10.89 8.63
C ILE A 263 -16.87 11.39 9.01
N ASP A 264 -17.06 11.90 10.23
CA ASP A 264 -18.36 12.39 10.69
C ASP A 264 -18.86 13.55 9.82
N HIS A 265 -17.98 14.50 9.45
CA HIS A 265 -18.32 15.57 8.52
C HIS A 265 -18.79 15.05 7.15
N VAL A 266 -18.13 14.03 6.60
CA VAL A 266 -18.53 13.44 5.31
C VAL A 266 -19.85 12.67 5.44
N LEU A 267 -20.03 11.92 6.53
CA LEU A 267 -21.28 11.20 6.80
C LEU A 267 -22.47 12.15 6.96
N ASP A 268 -22.32 13.29 7.63
CA ASP A 268 -23.34 14.33 7.73
C ASP A 268 -23.74 14.84 6.34
N LYS A 269 -22.77 15.10 5.45
CA LYS A 269 -23.03 15.52 4.06
C LYS A 269 -23.71 14.43 3.23
N MET A 270 -23.36 13.15 3.45
CA MET A 270 -24.01 12.02 2.80
C MET A 270 -25.46 11.84 3.27
N ALA A 271 -25.72 12.01 4.58
CA ALA A 271 -27.04 11.87 5.18
C ALA A 271 -28.05 12.92 4.68
N VAL A 272 -27.59 14.12 4.30
CA VAL A 272 -28.44 15.14 3.61
C VAL A 272 -29.03 14.60 2.29
N MET A 273 -28.33 13.70 1.61
CA MET A 273 -28.78 13.12 0.34
C MET A 273 -29.54 11.80 0.53
N ILE A 274 -29.04 10.90 1.38
CA ILE A 274 -29.65 9.62 1.71
C ILE A 274 -29.28 9.27 3.17
N ASP A 275 -30.22 9.44 4.10
CA ASP A 275 -30.02 9.16 5.53
C ASP A 275 -30.18 7.67 5.90
N ARG A 276 -30.92 6.91 5.08
CA ARG A 276 -31.27 5.50 5.33
C ARG A 276 -31.40 4.70 4.02
N PRO A 277 -31.27 3.36 4.06
CA PRO A 277 -31.62 2.49 2.93
C PRO A 277 -33.07 2.73 2.48
N ARG A 278 -33.32 2.67 1.17
CA ARG A 278 -34.68 2.80 0.62
C ARG A 278 -35.54 1.63 1.08
N GLU A 279 -36.79 1.91 1.45
CA GLU A 279 -37.74 0.91 1.96
C GLU A 279 -38.02 -0.23 0.97
N GLY A 280 -37.88 0.05 -0.33
CA GLY A 280 -38.05 -0.92 -1.41
C GLY A 280 -36.97 -0.77 -2.48
N PHE A 281 -36.71 -1.88 -3.18
CA PHE A 281 -35.88 -1.89 -4.37
C PHE A 281 -36.57 -1.24 -5.58
N LYS A 282 -35.79 -0.87 -6.59
CA LYS A 282 -36.34 -0.45 -7.89
C LYS A 282 -37.01 -1.66 -8.58
N PRO A 283 -38.09 -1.46 -9.36
CA PRO A 283 -38.78 -2.56 -10.06
C PRO A 283 -37.93 -3.28 -11.12
N THR A 284 -36.74 -2.75 -11.44
CA THR A 284 -35.81 -3.29 -12.43
C THR A 284 -34.69 -4.16 -11.83
N VAL A 285 -34.65 -4.36 -10.50
CA VAL A 285 -33.65 -5.26 -9.89
C VAL A 285 -34.15 -6.70 -9.88
N PRO A 286 -33.26 -7.71 -9.89
CA PRO A 286 -33.64 -9.09 -9.60
C PRO A 286 -34.25 -9.20 -8.20
N VAL A 287 -35.44 -9.79 -8.11
CA VAL A 287 -36.09 -10.10 -6.83
C VAL A 287 -35.46 -11.37 -6.25
N ILE A 288 -35.11 -11.33 -4.97
CA ILE A 288 -34.63 -12.50 -4.22
C ILE A 288 -35.73 -12.90 -3.25
N GLU A 289 -36.37 -14.04 -3.49
CA GLU A 289 -37.32 -14.65 -2.55
C GLU A 289 -36.65 -15.83 -1.83
N SER A 290 -36.88 -15.95 -0.53
CA SER A 290 -36.37 -17.05 0.29
C SER A 290 -37.51 -17.89 0.83
N MET A 291 -37.67 -19.10 0.30
CA MET A 291 -38.64 -20.07 0.81
C MET A 291 -37.96 -21.04 1.81
N ARG A 292 -38.63 -21.31 2.94
CA ARG A 292 -38.18 -22.38 3.86
C ARG A 292 -38.62 -23.74 3.32
N LEU A 293 -37.66 -24.65 3.16
CA LEU A 293 -37.90 -26.04 2.80
C LEU A 293 -37.55 -26.95 3.99
N ASP A 294 -38.43 -27.91 4.28
CA ASP A 294 -38.14 -28.95 5.25
C ASP A 294 -36.91 -29.76 4.82
N ALA A 295 -36.07 -30.16 5.78
CA ALA A 295 -34.80 -30.82 5.49
C ALA A 295 -34.93 -32.09 4.62
N TYR A 296 -36.06 -32.80 4.71
CA TYR A 296 -36.34 -33.97 3.87
C TYR A 296 -36.65 -33.60 2.40
N LYS A 297 -37.24 -32.42 2.14
CA LYS A 297 -37.54 -31.91 0.80
C LYS A 297 -36.28 -31.41 0.06
N ARG A 298 -35.22 -31.03 0.79
CA ARG A 298 -33.90 -30.69 0.21
C ARG A 298 -33.39 -31.80 -0.73
N GLN A 299 -33.61 -33.08 -0.36
CA GLN A 299 -33.27 -34.22 -1.21
C GLN A 299 -34.14 -34.34 -2.45
N ALA A 300 -35.38 -33.84 -2.47
CA ALA A 300 -36.20 -33.85 -3.69
C ALA A 300 -35.69 -32.83 -4.72
N LEU A 301 -35.15 -31.69 -4.27
CA LEU A 301 -34.71 -30.58 -5.12
C LEU A 301 -33.27 -30.73 -5.64
N PHE A 302 -32.33 -31.16 -4.78
CA PHE A 302 -30.90 -31.14 -5.09
C PHE A 302 -30.25 -32.52 -5.35
N ARG A 303 -30.99 -33.63 -5.18
CA ARG A 303 -30.50 -34.98 -5.53
C ARG A 303 -30.44 -35.14 -7.07
N ALA A 304 -29.82 -36.24 -7.52
CA ALA A 304 -29.44 -36.44 -8.93
C ALA A 304 -28.55 -35.30 -9.49
N GLY A 305 -27.63 -34.77 -8.66
CA GLY A 305 -26.66 -33.75 -9.07
C GLY A 305 -27.27 -32.36 -9.32
N GLY A 306 -28.35 -32.03 -8.62
CA GLY A 306 -29.09 -30.77 -8.82
C GLY A 306 -29.90 -30.71 -10.11
N MET A 307 -30.21 -31.86 -10.73
CA MET A 307 -30.96 -31.91 -12.00
C MET A 307 -32.30 -31.18 -11.91
N HIS A 308 -33.11 -31.46 -10.89
CA HIS A 308 -34.43 -30.81 -10.74
C HIS A 308 -34.31 -29.30 -10.50
N ALA A 309 -33.33 -28.85 -9.70
CA ALA A 309 -33.03 -27.43 -9.55
C ALA A 309 -32.70 -26.79 -10.91
N LYS A 310 -31.78 -27.37 -11.69
CA LYS A 310 -31.41 -26.87 -13.03
C LYS A 310 -32.57 -26.88 -14.03
N THR A 311 -33.48 -27.86 -13.95
CA THR A 311 -34.71 -27.86 -14.76
C THR A 311 -35.57 -26.65 -14.42
N ILE A 312 -35.79 -26.38 -13.13
CA ILE A 312 -36.52 -25.18 -12.68
C ILE A 312 -35.82 -23.89 -13.15
N GLU A 313 -34.49 -23.82 -13.05
CA GLU A 313 -33.71 -22.67 -13.55
C GLU A 313 -33.90 -22.46 -15.08
N ALA A 314 -33.89 -23.54 -15.86
CA ALA A 314 -34.06 -23.48 -17.31
C ALA A 314 -35.50 -23.15 -17.75
N GLU A 315 -36.52 -23.62 -17.02
CA GLU A 315 -37.93 -23.37 -17.34
C GLU A 315 -38.41 -21.99 -16.89
N THR A 316 -37.92 -21.49 -15.74
CA THR A 316 -38.39 -20.23 -15.14
C THR A 316 -37.45 -19.04 -15.37
N GLY A 317 -36.19 -19.28 -15.72
CA GLY A 317 -35.14 -18.25 -15.78
C GLY A 317 -34.69 -17.74 -14.40
N VAL A 318 -35.25 -18.26 -13.30
CA VAL A 318 -34.86 -17.92 -11.93
C VAL A 318 -33.61 -18.70 -11.56
N LYS A 319 -32.67 -18.09 -10.82
CA LYS A 319 -31.50 -18.79 -10.28
C LYS A 319 -31.82 -19.38 -8.91
N VAL A 320 -31.61 -20.69 -8.74
CA VAL A 320 -31.89 -21.41 -7.48
C VAL A 320 -30.59 -21.57 -6.70
N VAL A 321 -30.52 -20.99 -5.51
CA VAL A 321 -29.36 -21.05 -4.62
C VAL A 321 -29.77 -21.75 -3.32
N GLU A 322 -28.87 -22.57 -2.78
CA GLU A 322 -29.03 -23.34 -1.53
C GLU A 322 -28.47 -22.60 -0.31
#